data_AF-T0H098-F1
#
_entry.id   AF-T0H098-F1
#
_cell.length_a   1.000
_cell.length_b   1.000
_cell.length_c   1.000
_cell.angle_alpha   90.00
_cell.angle_beta   90.00
_cell.angle_gamma   90.00
#
_symmetry.space_group_name_H-M   'P 1'
#
loop_
_entity.id
_entity.type
_entity.pdbx_description
1 polymer ?
#
loop_
_entity_poly.entity_id
_entity_poly.type
_entity_poly.pdbx_seq_one_letter_code
_entity_poly.pdbx_strand_id
1 'polypeptide(L)' 'MYQIIGLQRDQKRVLVATPKNAEMALNSFRAAQNLFPRVVVLTPEGVEISGFELSRRYHEEERDRYD' A
#
# COMPACT_ATOMS: atom_id res chain seq x y z
N MET A 1 1.80 6.35 -8.92
CA MET A 1 1.81 4.91 -8.59
C MET A 1 2.07 4.76 -7.11
N TYR A 2 1.44 3.80 -6.45
CA TYR A 2 1.69 3.52 -5.03
C TYR A 2 3.03 2.77 -4.87
N GLN A 3 3.60 2.80 -3.66
CA GLN A 3 4.76 1.99 -3.30
C GLN A 3 4.50 1.25 -1.99
N ILE A 4 4.79 -0.05 -1.96
CA ILE A 4 4.66 -0.88 -0.75
C ILE A 4 6.06 -1.24 -0.27
N ILE A 5 6.42 -0.75 0.91
CA ILE A 5 7.75 -0.90 1.49
C ILE A 5 7.65 -1.74 2.76
N GLY A 6 8.29 -2.90 2.75
CA GLY A 6 8.47 -3.73 3.93
C GLY A 6 9.67 -3.27 4.75
N LEU A 7 9.55 -3.23 6.07
CA LEU A 7 10.62 -2.88 6.99
C LEU A 7 11.04 -4.13 7.77
N GLN A 8 12.33 -4.47 7.73
CA GLN A 8 12.90 -5.55 8.55
C GLN A 8 13.21 -5.09 9.97
N ARG A 9 13.46 -6.05 10.88
CA ARG A 9 13.69 -5.78 12.32
C ARG A 9 14.86 -4.84 12.59
N ASP A 10 15.85 -4.80 11.70
CA ASP A 10 17.02 -3.89 11.74
C ASP A 10 16.80 -2.56 10.99
N GLN A 11 15.53 -2.19 10.74
CA GLN A 11 15.09 -1.00 9.99
C GLN A 11 15.49 -0.94 8.51
N LYS A 12 16.04 -2.03 7.94
CA LYS A 12 16.28 -2.08 6.49
C LYS A 12 14.96 -2.02 5.74
N ARG A 13 14.87 -1.07 4.80
CA ARG A 13 13.71 -0.89 3.93
C ARG A 13 13.87 -1.76 2.68
N VAL A 14 12.84 -2.53 2.36
CA VAL A 14 12.78 -3.35 1.15
C VAL A 14 11.53 -2.94 0.39
N LEU A 15 11.69 -2.47 -0.85
CA LEU A 15 10.57 -2.23 -1.75
C LEU A 15 10.00 -3.58 -2.19
N VAL A 16 8.73 -3.81 -1.91
CA VAL A 16 8.05 -5.07 -2.22
C VAL A 16 7.29 -4.96 -3.55
N ALA A 17 6.64 -3.83 -3.80
CA ALA A 17 5.84 -3.63 -5.01
C ALA A 17 5.62 -2.14 -5.34
N THR A 18 5.37 -1.86 -6.62
CA THR A 18 4.98 -0.54 -7.16
C THR A 18 3.64 -0.58 -7.92
N PRO A 19 2.52 -0.74 -7.20
CA PRO A 19 1.20 -0.89 -7.81
C PRO A 19 0.70 0.39 -8.50
N LYS A 20 -0.06 0.23 -9.58
CA LYS A 20 -0.55 1.35 -10.39
C LYS A 20 -1.75 2.07 -9.78
N ASN A 21 -2.62 1.35 -9.08
CA ASN A 21 -3.88 1.83 -8.50
C ASN A 21 -4.07 1.31 -7.05
N ALA A 22 -5.12 1.78 -6.35
CA ALA A 22 -5.36 1.42 -4.95
C ALA A 22 -5.71 -0.06 -4.77
N GLU A 23 -6.43 -0.67 -5.72
CA GLU A 23 -6.78 -2.09 -5.69
C GLU A 23 -5.53 -3.00 -5.65
N MET A 24 -4.62 -2.82 -6.61
CA MET A 24 -3.36 -3.57 -6.65
C MET A 24 -2.49 -3.27 -5.43
N ALA A 25 -2.53 -2.03 -4.94
CA ALA A 25 -1.81 -1.61 -3.75
C ALA A 25 -2.32 -2.31 -2.49
N LEU A 26 -3.63 -2.44 -2.32
CA LEU A 26 -4.23 -3.13 -1.19
C LEU A 26 -3.87 -4.63 -1.19
N ASN A 27 -3.90 -5.26 -2.36
CA ASN A 27 -3.48 -6.65 -2.50
C ASN A 27 -1.99 -6.85 -2.16
N SER A 28 -1.13 -5.96 -2.67
CA SER A 28 0.31 -5.98 -2.39
C SER A 28 0.62 -5.72 -0.91
N PHE A 29 -0.11 -4.78 -0.28
CA PHE A 29 -0.01 -4.47 1.15
C PHE A 29 -0.34 -5.70 2.01
N ARG A 30 -1.48 -6.35 1.74
CA ARG A 30 -1.91 -7.56 2.47
C ARG A 30 -0.88 -8.69 2.35
N ALA A 31 -0.29 -8.89 1.17
CA ALA A 31 0.78 -9.86 0.99
C ALA A 31 2.03 -9.51 1.80
N ALA A 32 2.44 -8.23 1.80
CA ALA A 32 3.61 -7.75 2.52
C ALA A 32 3.48 -7.85 4.05
N GLN A 33 2.27 -7.66 4.60
CA GLN A 33 2.02 -7.73 6.05
C GLN A 33 2.37 -9.11 6.65
N ASN A 34 2.31 -10.18 5.86
CA ASN A 34 2.69 -11.52 6.32
C ASN A 34 4.21 -11.74 6.36
N LEU A 35 4.97 -10.93 5.61
CA LEU A 35 6.41 -11.12 5.42
C LEU A 35 7.25 -10.14 6.25
N PHE A 36 6.71 -8.95 6.53
CA PHE A 36 7.43 -7.88 7.18
C PHE A 36 6.75 -7.45 8.49
N PRO A 37 7.51 -7.24 9.58
CA PRO A 37 6.96 -6.79 10.86
C PRO A 37 6.30 -5.41 10.79
N ARG A 38 6.73 -4.55 9.84
CA ARG A 38 6.07 -3.28 9.55
C ARG A 38 6.05 -3.07 8.04
N VAL A 39 4.94 -2.52 7.55
CA VAL A 39 4.75 -2.16 6.15
C VAL A 39 4.37 -0.69 6.07
N VAL A 40 5.01 0.02 5.15
CA VAL A 40 4.75 1.42 4.82
C VAL A 40 4.16 1.49 3.42
N VAL A 41 3.17 2.34 3.23
CA VAL A 41 2.55 2.60 1.93
C VAL A 41 2.80 4.05 1.56
N LEU A 42 3.36 4.29 0.39
CA LEU A 42 3.46 5.63 -0.19
C LEU A 42 2.43 5.78 -1.31
N THR A 43 1.72 6.90 -1.33
CA THR A 43 0.81 7.28 -2.42
C THR A 43 1.59 7.73 -3.67
N PRO A 44 0.93 7.91 -4.83
CA PRO A 44 1.55 8.53 -6.00
C PRO A 44 2.22 9.89 -5.74
N GLU A 45 1.70 10.65 -4.77
CA GLU A 45 2.21 11.96 -4.36
C GLU A 45 3.39 11.85 -3.36
N GLY A 46 3.81 10.62 -3.01
CA GLY A 46 4.89 10.37 -2.05
C GLY A 46 4.47 10.51 -0.58
N VAL A 47 3.18 10.55 -0.29
CA VAL A 47 2.66 10.67 1.08
C VAL A 47 2.57 9.29 1.72
N GLU A 48 3.07 9.14 2.95
CA GLU A 48 2.90 7.91 3.74
C GLU A 48 1.46 7.81 4.25
N ILE A 49 0.82 6.68 3.97
CA ILE A 49 -0.54 6.37 4.44
C ILE A 49 -0.57 5.02 5.16
N SER A 50 -1.56 4.86 6.03
CA SER A 50 -1.81 3.60 6.72
C SER A 50 -2.54 2.60 5.81
N GLY A 51 -2.51 1.31 6.18
CA GLY A 51 -3.32 0.30 5.50
C GLY A 51 -4.83 0.56 5.55
N PHE A 52 -5.32 1.21 6.61
CA PHE A 52 -6.71 1.63 6.72
C PHE A 52 -7.05 2.70 5.69
N GLU A 53 -6.20 3.73 5.58
CA GLU A 53 -6.38 4.81 4.62
C GLU A 53 -6.27 4.31 3.17
N LEU A 54 -5.37 3.35 2.91
CA LEU A 54 -5.30 2.67 1.62
C LEU A 54 -6.60 1.92 1.28
N SER A 55 -7.18 1.21 2.26
CA SER A 55 -8.46 0.52 2.09
C SER A 55 -9.61 1.49 1.83
N ARG A 56 -9.63 2.63 2.53
CA ARG A 56 -10.62 3.70 2.31
C ARG A 56 -10.56 4.23 0.88
N ARG A 57 -9.37 4.57 0.39
CA ARG A 57 -9.16 5.04 -1.00
C ARG A 57 -9.56 4.00 -2.04
N TYR A 58 -9.25 2.73 -1.81
CA TYR A 58 -9.73 1.65 -2.69
C TYR A 58 -11.26 1.64 -2.81
N HIS A 59 -11.97 1.76 -1.69
CA HIS A 59 -13.44 1.78 -1.72
C HIS A 59 -14.02 3.05 -2.36
N GLU A 60 -13.34 4.18 -2.24
CA GLU A 60 -13.69 5.43 -2.94
C GLU A 60 -13.49 5.29 -4.45
N GLU A 61 -12.32 4.79 -4.90
CA GLU A 61 -12.03 4.53 -6.32
C GLU A 61 -13.00 3.50 -6.94
N GLU A 62 -13.42 2.49 -6.17
CA GLU A 62 -14.42 1.52 -6.64
C GLU A 62 -15.81 2.16 -6.75
N ARG A 63 -16.22 3.04 -5.82
CA ARG A 63 -17.51 3.74 -5.91
C ARG A 63 -17.61 4.61 -7.15
N ASP A 64 -16.57 5.41 -7.42
CA ASP A 64 -16.51 6.29 -8.59
C ASP A 64 -16.50 5.54 -9.94
N ARG A 65 -16.21 4.23 -9.94
CA ARG A 65 -16.24 3.38 -11.15
C ARG A 65 -17.65 2.89 -11.49
N TYR A 66 -18.55 2.84 -10.51
CA TYR A 66 -19.90 2.29 -10.66
C TYR A 66 -21.02 3.35 -10.65
N ASP A 67 -20.70 4.62 -10.36
CA ASP A 67 -21.57 5.79 -10.58
C ASP A 67 -21.37 6.39 -11.98
#